data_AF-A0A926BAD4-F1
#
_entry.id   AF-A0A926BAD4-F1
#
_cell.length_a   1.000
_cell.length_b   1.000
_cell.length_c   1.000
_cell.angle_alpha   90.00
_cell.angle_beta   90.00
_cell.angle_gamma   90.00
#
_symmetry.space_group_name_H-M   'P 1'
#
loop_
_entity.id
_entity.type
_entity.pdbx_description
1 polymer ?
#
loop_
_entity_poly.entity_id
_entity_poly.type
_entity_poly.pdbx_seq_one_letter_code
_entity_poly.pdbx_strand_id
1 'polypeptide(L)'
;GHFHIPHGLSNALMLGPVLRFNMKAASALYAELGDVLLGRQAGDEAVRAAGFADAIARLCRDTGAPMRLRDVGISQESLPLLAADAMKQTRLLVNNPVEVTLADALALYREAF
;
A
#
# COMPACT_ATOMS: atom_id res chain seq x y z
N GLY A 1 6.28 11.63 14.36
CA GLY A 1 5.02 10.94 14.00
C GLY A 1 4.31 10.54 15.27
N HIS A 2 2.97 10.47 15.26
CA HIS A 2 2.14 10.32 16.46
C HIS A 2 2.37 9.01 17.25
N PHE A 3 2.81 7.93 16.60
CA PHE A 3 2.84 6.58 17.19
C PHE A 3 4.24 5.96 17.29
N HIS A 4 5.32 6.72 17.03
CA HIS A 4 6.72 6.25 17.08
C HIS A 4 7.00 4.94 16.32
N ILE A 5 6.24 4.66 15.27
CA ILE A 5 6.43 3.46 14.43
C ILE A 5 7.69 3.65 13.57
N PRO A 6 8.60 2.66 13.51
CA PRO A 6 9.74 2.69 12.60
C PRO A 6 9.30 2.94 11.16
N HIS A 7 9.97 3.85 10.45
CA HIS A 7 9.55 4.29 9.12
C HIS A 7 9.34 3.13 8.13
N GLY A 8 10.26 2.15 8.13
CA GLY A 8 10.15 0.97 7.27
C GLY A 8 8.91 0.13 7.55
N LEU A 9 8.50 0.01 8.82
CA LEU A 9 7.30 -0.73 9.20
C LEU A 9 6.02 -0.01 8.75
N SER A 10 5.96 1.32 8.90
CA SER A 10 4.83 2.10 8.39
C SER A 10 4.65 1.94 6.87
N ASN A 11 5.75 1.92 6.11
CA ASN A 11 5.70 1.71 4.67
C ASN A 11 5.22 0.29 4.34
N ALA A 12 5.71 -0.74 5.03
CA ALA A 12 5.29 -2.13 4.81
C ALA A 12 3.79 -2.34 5.05
N LEU A 13 3.25 -1.73 6.12
CA LEU A 13 1.82 -1.81 6.47
C LEU A 13 0.92 -1.17 5.40
N MET A 14 1.37 -0.07 4.80
CA MET A 14 0.60 0.67 3.80
C MET A 14 0.84 0.20 2.36
N LEU A 15 1.89 -0.57 2.10
CA LEU A 15 2.34 -0.93 0.75
C LEU A 15 1.26 -1.70 -0.03
N GLY A 16 0.64 -2.71 0.59
CA GLY A 16 -0.39 -3.52 -0.05
C GLY A 16 -1.60 -2.70 -0.53
N PRO A 17 -2.29 -1.95 0.37
CA PRO A 17 -3.39 -1.08 -0.02
C PRO A 17 -3.03 -0.05 -1.09
N VAL A 18 -1.86 0.59 -0.97
CA VAL A 18 -1.41 1.61 -1.94
C VAL A 18 -1.14 0.98 -3.32
N LEU A 19 -0.52 -0.19 -3.39
CA LEU A 19 -0.34 -0.90 -4.67
C LEU A 19 -1.70 -1.18 -5.32
N ARG A 20 -2.67 -1.73 -4.57
CA ARG A 20 -4.01 -2.02 -5.12
C ARG A 20 -4.73 -0.77 -5.59
N PHE A 21 -4.63 0.33 -4.85
CA PHE A 21 -5.20 1.61 -5.27
C PHE A 21 -4.56 2.15 -6.55
N ASN A 22 -3.23 2.05 -6.64
CA ASN A 22 -2.47 2.56 -7.78
C ASN A 22 -2.61 1.70 -9.05
N MET A 23 -3.09 0.46 -8.95
CA MET A 23 -3.35 -0.40 -10.13
C MET A 23 -4.23 0.28 -11.19
N LYS A 24 -5.10 1.23 -10.81
CA LYS A 24 -5.92 2.03 -11.73
C LYS A 24 -5.09 2.76 -12.82
N ALA A 25 -3.85 3.13 -12.51
CA ALA A 25 -2.95 3.82 -13.43
C ALA A 25 -1.62 3.08 -13.65
N ALA A 26 -1.24 2.16 -12.76
CA ALA A 26 0.05 1.48 -12.76
C ALA A 26 -0.03 -0.02 -13.12
N SER A 27 -1.19 -0.53 -13.53
CA SER A 27 -1.38 -1.97 -13.86
C SER A 27 -0.32 -2.50 -14.84
N ALA A 28 -0.10 -1.82 -15.97
CA ALA A 28 0.92 -2.23 -16.95
C ALA A 28 2.32 -2.34 -16.34
N LEU A 29 2.74 -1.33 -15.57
CA LEU A 29 4.03 -1.32 -14.89
C LEU A 29 4.15 -2.44 -13.84
N TYR A 30 3.07 -2.72 -13.10
CA TYR A 30 3.06 -3.80 -12.11
C TYR A 30 3.05 -5.18 -12.77
N ALA A 31 2.42 -5.34 -13.94
CA ALA A 31 2.50 -6.57 -14.71
C ALA A 31 3.92 -6.83 -15.22
N GLU A 32 4.64 -5.80 -15.68
CA GLU A 32 6.06 -5.90 -16.05
C GLU A 32 6.93 -6.30 -14.86
N LEU A 33 6.74 -5.66 -13.70
CA LEU A 33 7.46 -6.02 -12.46
C LEU A 33 7.11 -7.45 -12.01
N GLY A 34 5.85 -7.85 -12.14
CA GLY A 34 5.38 -9.20 -11.84
C GLY A 34 6.02 -10.26 -12.73
N ASP A 35 6.12 -10.01 -14.03
CA ASP A 35 6.81 -10.90 -14.98
C ASP A 35 8.28 -11.11 -14.60
N VAL A 36 8.97 -10.06 -14.12
CA VAL A 36 10.37 -10.16 -13.67
C VAL A 36 10.49 -10.92 -12.36
N LEU A 37 9.63 -10.63 -11.38
CA LEU A 37 9.72 -11.19 -10.03
C LEU A 37 9.22 -12.63 -9.93
N LEU A 38 8.15 -12.97 -10.66
CA LEU A 38 7.43 -14.23 -10.55
C LEU A 38 7.61 -15.11 -11.80
N GLY A 39 8.26 -14.59 -12.84
CA GLY A 39 8.14 -15.13 -14.19
C GLY A 39 6.80 -14.75 -14.81
N ARG A 40 6.74 -14.72 -16.14
CA ARG A 40 5.51 -14.38 -16.86
C ARG A 40 4.40 -15.37 -16.58
N GLN A 41 3.39 -14.93 -15.82
CA GLN A 41 2.22 -15.74 -15.47
C GLN A 41 1.18 -15.73 -16.59
N ALA A 42 0.31 -16.73 -16.62
CA ALA A 42 -0.87 -16.73 -17.48
C ALA A 42 -1.88 -15.65 -17.01
N GLY A 43 -2.70 -15.16 -17.95
CA GLY A 43 -3.70 -14.12 -17.69
C GLY A 43 -3.41 -12.81 -18.40
N ASP A 44 -4.34 -11.86 -18.29
CA ASP A 44 -4.19 -10.53 -18.84
C ASP A 44 -3.28 -9.64 -17.95
N GLU A 45 -3.13 -8.38 -18.34
CA GLU A 45 -2.34 -7.41 -17.58
C GLU A 45 -2.85 -7.25 -16.13
N ALA A 46 -4.17 -7.14 -15.94
CA ALA A 46 -4.75 -6.90 -14.63
C ALA A 46 -4.49 -8.07 -13.67
N VAL A 47 -4.59 -9.31 -14.16
CA VAL A 47 -4.26 -10.52 -13.39
C VAL A 47 -2.79 -10.52 -12.96
N ARG A 48 -1.87 -10.16 -13.88
CA ARG A 48 -0.43 -10.15 -13.58
C ARG A 48 -0.04 -9.02 -12.62
N ALA A 49 -0.65 -7.85 -12.77
CA ALA A 49 -0.50 -6.72 -11.85
C ALA A 49 -1.01 -7.06 -10.43
N ALA A 50 -2.16 -7.73 -10.33
CA ALA A 50 -2.68 -8.23 -9.05
C ALA A 50 -1.72 -9.26 -8.42
N GLY A 51 -1.19 -10.19 -9.23
CA GLY A 51 -0.20 -11.17 -8.80
C GLY A 51 1.06 -10.53 -8.23
N PHE A 52 1.55 -9.44 -8.84
CA PHE A 52 2.65 -8.65 -8.29
C PHE A 52 2.32 -8.06 -6.91
N ALA A 53 1.17 -7.38 -6.77
CA ALA A 53 0.76 -6.78 -5.50
C ALA A 53 0.62 -7.84 -4.38
N ASP A 54 0.08 -9.01 -4.70
CA ASP A 54 -0.06 -10.10 -3.75
C ASP A 54 1.28 -10.75 -3.39
N ALA A 55 2.22 -10.84 -4.34
CA ALA A 55 3.57 -11.31 -4.06
C ALA A 55 4.32 -10.38 -3.10
N ILE A 56 4.21 -9.06 -3.28
CA ILE A 56 4.77 -8.08 -2.35
C ILE A 56 4.13 -8.20 -0.97
N ALA A 57 2.80 -8.32 -0.89
CA ALA A 57 2.11 -8.53 0.38
C ALA A 57 2.53 -9.85 1.07
N ARG A 58 2.78 -10.90 0.30
CA ARG A 58 3.31 -12.17 0.81
C ARG A 58 4.73 -12.01 1.34
N LEU A 59 5.60 -11.32 0.61
CA LEU A 59 6.96 -11.03 1.06
C LEU A 59 6.96 -10.31 2.42
N CYS A 60 6.10 -9.31 2.60
CA CYS A 60 5.96 -8.63 3.89
C CYS A 60 5.57 -9.62 5.02
N ARG A 61 4.61 -10.53 4.77
CA ARG A 61 4.20 -11.56 5.74
C ARG A 61 5.35 -12.50 6.10
N ASP A 62 6.11 -12.94 5.10
CA ASP A 62 7.19 -13.91 5.28
C ASP A 62 8.36 -13.35 6.10
N THR A 63 8.48 -12.02 6.24
CA THR A 63 9.46 -11.40 7.16
C THR A 63 9.10 -11.52 8.64
N GLY A 64 7.85 -11.88 8.98
CA GLY A 64 7.34 -11.84 10.35
C GLY A 64 7.00 -10.44 10.86
N ALA A 65 7.04 -9.42 10.00
CA ALA A 65 6.61 -8.07 10.35
C ALA A 65 5.09 -8.02 10.65
N PRO A 66 4.65 -7.13 11.54
CA PRO A 66 3.23 -6.82 11.71
C PRO A 66 2.56 -6.48 10.38
N MET A 67 1.33 -6.96 10.20
CA MET A 67 0.61 -6.83 8.93
C MET A 67 -0.60 -5.90 9.00
N ARG A 68 -0.96 -5.46 10.21
CA ARG A 68 -2.10 -4.60 10.48
C ARG A 68 -1.68 -3.43 11.37
N LEU A 69 -2.30 -2.26 11.19
CA LEU A 69 -2.05 -1.08 12.03
C LEU A 69 -2.39 -1.36 13.50
N ARG A 70 -3.43 -2.16 13.77
CA ARG A 70 -3.80 -2.56 15.14
C ARG A 70 -2.71 -3.39 15.85
N ASP A 71 -1.89 -4.11 15.10
CA ASP A 71 -0.81 -4.94 15.65
C ASP A 71 0.36 -4.10 16.17
N VAL A 72 0.41 -2.80 15.81
CA VAL A 72 1.43 -1.83 16.24
C VAL A 72 0.85 -0.73 17.14
N GLY A 73 -0.32 -0.99 17.75
CA GLY A 73 -0.92 -0.11 18.74
C GLY A 73 -1.66 1.11 18.17
N ILE A 74 -1.92 1.15 16.86
CA ILE A 74 -2.80 2.17 16.27
C ILE A 74 -4.26 1.76 16.52
N SER A 75 -5.05 2.70 17.05
CA SER A 75 -6.48 2.51 17.24
C SER A 75 -7.29 2.89 15.99
N GLN A 76 -8.50 2.36 15.84
CA GLN A 76 -9.36 2.67 14.68
C GLN A 76 -9.78 4.15 14.66
N GLU A 77 -9.90 4.77 15.83
CA GLU A 77 -10.22 6.20 16.01
C GLU A 77 -9.09 7.11 15.55
N SER A 78 -7.87 6.57 15.44
CA SER A 78 -6.69 7.30 14.98
C SER A 78 -6.58 7.39 13.45
N LEU A 79 -7.32 6.57 12.70
CA LEU A 79 -7.22 6.51 11.24
C LEU A 79 -7.54 7.84 10.53
N PRO A 80 -8.55 8.64 10.94
CA PRO A 80 -8.79 9.95 10.35
C PRO A 80 -7.63 10.93 10.53
N LEU A 81 -6.97 10.90 11.70
CA LEU A 81 -5.78 11.72 11.97
C LEU A 81 -4.63 11.32 11.04
N LEU A 82 -4.37 10.02 10.93
CA LEU A 82 -3.32 9.48 10.05
C LEU A 82 -3.57 9.82 8.57
N ALA A 83 -4.82 9.76 8.12
CA ALA A 83 -5.22 10.16 6.78
C ALA A 83 -4.96 11.66 6.55
N ALA A 84 -5.37 12.52 7.48
CA ALA A 84 -5.13 13.97 7.40
C ALA A 84 -3.63 14.32 7.39
N ASP A 85 -2.82 13.60 8.17
CA ASP A 85 -1.37 13.76 8.17
C ASP A 85 -0.70 13.30 6.87
N ALA A 86 -1.18 12.21 6.28
CA ALA A 86 -0.73 11.76 4.96
C ALA A 86 -0.99 12.84 3.90
N MET A 87 -2.16 13.51 3.96
CA MET A 87 -2.50 14.60 3.05
C MET A 87 -1.57 15.83 3.14
N LYS A 88 -0.81 15.99 4.23
CA LYS A 88 0.21 17.05 4.37
C LYS A 88 1.49 16.74 3.58
N GLN A 89 1.69 15.51 3.13
CA GLN A 89 2.88 15.08 2.39
C GLN A 89 2.77 15.41 0.89
N THR A 90 2.51 16.68 0.56
CA THR A 90 2.16 17.14 -0.79
C THR A 90 3.13 16.68 -1.87
N ARG A 91 4.45 16.76 -1.63
CA ARG A 91 5.47 16.32 -2.59
C ARG A 91 5.36 14.81 -2.92
N LEU A 92 5.03 13.97 -1.95
CA LEU A 92 4.87 12.53 -2.17
C LEU A 92 3.57 12.23 -2.90
N LEU A 93 2.49 12.94 -2.56
CA LEU A 93 1.18 12.76 -3.18
C LEU A 93 1.15 13.20 -4.64
N VAL A 94 1.82 14.30 -4.99
CA VAL A 94 1.95 14.77 -6.39
C VAL A 94 2.69 13.75 -7.26
N ASN A 95 3.57 12.95 -6.67
CA ASN A 95 4.31 11.90 -7.38
C ASN A 95 3.55 10.56 -7.43
N ASN A 96 2.40 10.43 -6.75
CA ASN A 96 1.61 9.20 -6.81
C ASN A 96 0.87 9.16 -8.17
N PRO A 97 0.87 8.01 -8.89
CA PRO A 97 0.31 7.93 -10.23
C PRO A 97 -1.22 8.11 -10.27
N VAL A 98 -1.89 7.99 -9.13
CA VAL A 98 -3.32 8.24 -8.96
C VAL A 98 -3.47 9.37 -7.96
N GLU A 99 -4.27 10.39 -8.27
CA GLU A 99 -4.58 11.45 -7.31
C GLU A 99 -5.26 10.83 -6.07
N VAL A 100 -4.73 11.16 -4.88
CA VAL A 100 -5.24 10.66 -3.61
C VAL A 100 -6.05 11.75 -2.93
N THR A 101 -7.34 11.54 -2.73
CA THR A 101 -8.16 12.42 -1.89
C THR A 101 -8.04 12.03 -0.41
N LEU A 102 -8.48 12.90 0.50
CA LEU A 102 -8.57 12.56 1.93
C LEU A 102 -9.45 11.32 2.18
N ALA A 103 -10.52 11.15 1.39
CA ALA A 103 -11.40 9.99 1.48
C ALA A 103 -10.69 8.70 1.05
N ASP A 104 -9.89 8.77 -0.02
CA ASP A 104 -9.04 7.66 -0.46
C ASP A 104 -8.00 7.31 0.60
N ALA A 105 -7.29 8.30 1.13
CA ALA A 105 -6.30 8.10 2.20
C ALA A 105 -6.94 7.39 3.40
N LEU A 106 -8.13 7.81 3.84
CA LEU A 106 -8.86 7.15 4.92
C LEU A 106 -9.27 5.72 4.56
N ALA A 107 -9.70 5.46 3.33
CA ALA A 107 -10.01 4.11 2.86
C ALA A 107 -8.78 3.19 2.89
N LEU A 108 -7.60 3.70 2.48
CA LEU A 108 -6.34 2.96 2.52
C LEU A 108 -5.94 2.60 3.96
N TYR A 109 -6.06 3.56 4.89
CA TYR A 109 -5.81 3.31 6.31
C TYR A 109 -6.81 2.30 6.91
N ARG A 110 -8.06 2.28 6.44
CA ARG A 110 -9.05 1.27 6.85
C ARG A 110 -8.73 -0.11 6.29
N GLU A 111 -8.21 -0.22 5.08
CA GLU A 111 -7.76 -1.49 4.50
C GLU A 111 -6.55 -2.07 5.27
N ALA A 112 -5.65 -1.20 5.73
CA ALA A 112 -4.45 -1.55 6.51
C ALA A 112 -4.71 -1.84 8.00
N PHE A 113 -5.89 -1.51 8.54
CA PHE A 113 -6.25 -1.75 9.94
C PHE A 113 -6.51 -3.23 10.23
#